data_AF-A0A090ZW86-F1
#
_entry.id   AF-A0A090ZW86-F1
#
_cell.length_a   1.000
_cell.length_b   1.000
_cell.length_c   1.000
_cell.angle_alpha   90.00
_cell.angle_beta   90.00
_cell.angle_gamma   90.00
#
_symmetry.space_group_name_H-M   'P 1'
#
loop_
_entity.id
_entity.type
_entity.pdbx_description
1 polymer ?
#
loop_
_entity_poly.entity_id
_entity_poly.type
_entity_poly.pdbx_seq_one_letter_code
_entity_poly.pdbx_strand_id
1 'polypeptide(L)'
;MGVNRINHNQLGGAIAGGYHASAVALVPKSLLTFPAFVGPGFIGYAVGFGAAFVLSVILTYLVGFDDPVEENADKVPAGSTARGAAAIERQQASDLQIYDKQEILSPLKGRIVPLTEMEDEAFASLAMGKGAAILPSEGKLYAPADGTVALVFRTGHAYSVVTEDGAELLIHIGVNTVKLKGQYFISHVKQGDTVKAGDLLAELVESVQAIFAELAKEN
;
A
#
# COMPACT_ATOMS: atom_id res chain seq x y z
N MET A 1 -46.14 -9.27 12.42
CA MET A 1 -45.51 -10.11 11.38
C MET A 1 -44.04 -9.73 11.28
N GLY A 2 -43.16 -10.51 11.91
CA GLY A 2 -41.73 -10.24 11.95
C GLY A 2 -41.06 -10.82 10.70
N VAL A 3 -40.47 -9.96 9.87
CA VAL A 3 -39.70 -10.37 8.70
C VAL A 3 -38.34 -10.86 9.19
N ASN A 4 -38.13 -12.17 9.11
CA ASN A 4 -36.87 -12.81 9.50
C ASN A 4 -35.80 -12.44 8.45
N ARG A 5 -34.84 -11.59 8.81
CA ARG A 5 -33.72 -11.24 7.95
C ARG A 5 -32.77 -12.42 7.89
N ILE A 6 -32.84 -13.20 6.80
CA ILE A 6 -31.84 -14.21 6.48
C ILE A 6 -30.56 -13.44 6.11
N ASN A 7 -29.56 -13.48 6.98
CA ASN A 7 -28.24 -12.95 6.66
C ASN A 7 -27.53 -13.94 5.71
N HIS A 8 -26.82 -13.42 4.71
CA HIS A 8 -26.19 -14.23 3.65
C HIS A 8 -25.23 -15.31 4.19
N ASN A 9 -24.72 -15.15 5.42
CA ASN A 9 -23.88 -16.12 6.12
C ASN A 9 -24.61 -17.43 6.48
N GLN A 10 -25.95 -17.45 6.55
CA GLN A 10 -26.71 -18.66 6.89
C GLN A 10 -26.74 -19.71 5.77
N LEU A 11 -26.65 -19.29 4.50
CA LEU A 11 -26.76 -20.20 3.37
C LEU A 11 -25.51 -21.10 3.23
N GLY A 12 -24.32 -20.55 3.48
CA GLY A 12 -23.06 -21.30 3.46
C GLY A 12 -22.97 -22.35 4.57
N GLY A 13 -23.47 -22.02 5.77
CA GLY A 13 -23.52 -22.96 6.90
C GLY A 13 -24.48 -24.13 6.68
N ALA A 14 -25.62 -23.89 6.02
CA ALA A 14 -26.61 -24.93 5.73
C ALA A 14 -26.09 -25.98 4.72
N ILE A 15 -25.33 -25.56 3.70
CA ILE A 15 -24.76 -26.47 2.70
C ILE A 15 -23.66 -27.34 3.35
N ALA A 16 -22.76 -26.75 4.14
CA ALA A 16 -21.71 -27.50 4.83
C ALA A 16 -22.27 -28.51 5.84
N GLY A 17 -23.33 -28.15 6.56
CA GLY A 17 -24.02 -29.04 7.49
C GLY A 17 -24.71 -30.24 6.82
N GLY A 18 -25.31 -30.05 5.63
CA GLY A 18 -26.02 -31.10 4.89
C GLY A 18 -25.13 -32.28 4.44
N TYR A 19 -23.82 -32.05 4.29
CA TYR A 19 -22.84 -33.07 3.89
C TYR A 19 -22.10 -33.72 5.07
N HIS A 20 -22.53 -33.49 6.31
CA HIS A 20 -21.84 -33.96 7.53
C HIS A 20 -20.35 -33.55 7.60
N ALA A 21 -19.98 -32.44 6.97
CA ALA A 21 -18.65 -31.88 7.09
C ALA A 21 -18.46 -31.35 8.52
N SER A 22 -17.74 -32.11 9.33
CA SER A 22 -17.42 -31.75 10.71
C SER A 22 -15.91 -31.56 10.83
N ALA A 23 -15.51 -30.49 11.51
CA ALA A 23 -14.11 -30.32 11.89
C ALA A 23 -13.81 -31.34 12.99
N VAL A 24 -12.85 -32.24 12.75
CA VAL A 24 -12.47 -33.30 13.70
C VAL A 24 -11.68 -32.73 14.89
N ALA A 25 -11.32 -31.45 14.84
CA ALA A 25 -10.66 -30.72 15.92
C ALA A 25 -11.03 -29.22 15.87
N LEU A 26 -10.89 -28.53 17.00
CA LEU A 26 -10.93 -27.07 17.03
C LEU A 26 -9.70 -26.52 16.33
N VAL A 27 -9.89 -25.90 15.17
CA VAL A 27 -8.80 -25.46 14.30
C VAL A 27 -8.78 -23.93 14.14
N PRO A 28 -7.61 -23.28 14.30
CA PRO A 28 -7.48 -21.85 14.04
C PRO A 28 -7.71 -21.55 12.55
N LYS A 29 -8.20 -20.33 12.26
CA LYS A 29 -8.53 -19.84 10.90
C LYS A 29 -7.26 -19.59 10.08
N SER A 30 -6.57 -20.65 9.69
CA SER A 30 -5.33 -20.61 8.91
C SER A 30 -5.40 -21.59 7.74
N LEU A 31 -4.69 -21.28 6.65
CA LEU A 31 -4.58 -22.13 5.46
C LEU A 31 -3.98 -23.52 5.79
N LEU A 32 -3.18 -23.60 6.86
CA LEU A 32 -2.61 -24.85 7.37
C LEU A 32 -3.67 -25.86 7.89
N THR A 33 -4.92 -25.43 8.04
CA THR A 33 -6.01 -26.27 8.53
C THR A 33 -6.61 -27.17 7.44
N PHE A 34 -6.28 -26.94 6.15
CA PHE A 34 -6.84 -27.71 5.03
C PHE A 34 -6.72 -29.24 5.18
N PRO A 35 -5.59 -29.81 5.67
CA PRO A 35 -5.48 -31.25 5.91
C PRO A 35 -6.47 -31.80 6.96
N ALA A 36 -6.95 -30.97 7.89
CA ALA A 36 -7.90 -31.37 8.93
C ALA A 36 -9.33 -31.62 8.39
N PHE A 37 -9.61 -31.19 7.16
CA PHE A 37 -10.89 -31.42 6.48
C PHE A 37 -10.84 -32.59 5.49
N VAL A 38 -9.71 -33.29 5.38
CA VAL A 38 -9.55 -34.47 4.52
C VAL A 38 -10.20 -35.67 5.20
N GLY A 39 -11.46 -35.94 4.84
CA GLY A 39 -12.26 -37.04 5.39
C GLY A 39 -13.55 -37.28 4.59
N PRO A 40 -14.49 -38.09 5.11
CA PRO A 40 -15.80 -38.29 4.49
C PRO A 40 -16.54 -36.95 4.40
N GLY A 41 -16.85 -36.49 3.18
CA GLY A 41 -17.46 -35.17 2.92
C GLY A 41 -16.52 -34.14 2.28
N PHE A 42 -15.21 -34.40 2.21
CA PHE A 42 -14.23 -33.52 1.54
C PHE A 42 -14.54 -33.28 0.07
N ILE A 43 -15.04 -34.29 -0.64
CA ILE A 43 -15.45 -34.16 -2.05
C ILE A 43 -16.63 -33.19 -2.19
N GLY A 44 -17.58 -33.18 -1.26
CA GLY A 44 -18.67 -32.21 -1.24
C GLY A 44 -18.17 -30.78 -1.01
N TYR A 45 -17.19 -30.61 -0.12
CA TYR A 45 -16.53 -29.32 0.10
C TYR A 45 -15.77 -28.83 -1.14
N ALA A 46 -15.01 -29.70 -1.81
CA ALA A 46 -14.28 -29.38 -3.03
C ALA A 46 -15.22 -29.00 -4.19
N VAL A 47 -16.31 -29.74 -4.37
CA VAL A 47 -17.34 -29.42 -5.38
C VAL A 47 -18.05 -28.09 -5.06
N GLY A 48 -18.36 -27.83 -3.79
CA GLY A 48 -18.96 -26.57 -3.35
C GLY A 48 -18.05 -25.36 -3.61
N PHE A 49 -16.75 -25.49 -3.33
CA PHE A 49 -15.77 -24.44 -3.60
C PHE A 49 -15.63 -24.17 -5.11
N GLY A 50 -15.58 -25.24 -5.91
CA GLY A 50 -15.57 -25.13 -7.37
C GLY A 50 -16.82 -24.46 -7.93
N ALA A 51 -18.01 -24.84 -7.44
CA ALA A 51 -19.27 -24.23 -7.86
C ALA A 51 -19.35 -22.74 -7.49
N ALA A 52 -18.88 -22.35 -6.30
CA ALA A 52 -18.82 -20.96 -5.87
C ALA A 52 -17.86 -20.13 -6.75
N PHE A 53 -16.70 -20.69 -7.10
CA PHE A 53 -15.75 -20.03 -8.00
C PHE A 53 -16.34 -19.82 -9.41
N VAL A 54 -16.96 -20.85 -9.99
CA VAL A 54 -17.60 -20.75 -11.30
C VAL A 54 -18.77 -19.76 -11.28
N LEU A 55 -19.60 -19.81 -10.24
CA LEU A 55 -20.70 -18.86 -10.06
C LEU A 55 -20.18 -17.42 -9.94
N SER A 56 -19.09 -17.20 -9.20
CA SER A 56 -18.43 -15.90 -9.08
C SER A 56 -17.97 -15.38 -10.43
N VAL A 57 -17.28 -16.20 -11.23
CA VAL A 57 -16.80 -15.81 -12.57
C VAL A 57 -17.96 -15.50 -13.50
N ILE A 58 -19.05 -16.28 -13.46
CA ILE A 58 -20.24 -16.04 -14.27
C ILE A 58 -20.93 -14.73 -13.86
N LEU A 59 -21.06 -14.46 -12.56
CA LEU A 59 -21.61 -13.20 -12.06
C LEU A 59 -20.73 -12.01 -12.44
N THR A 60 -19.41 -12.12 -12.30
CA THR A 60 -18.47 -11.08 -12.74
C THR A 60 -18.59 -10.83 -14.24
N TYR A 61 -18.72 -11.87 -15.06
CA TYR A 61 -18.85 -11.74 -16.51
C TYR A 61 -20.20 -11.14 -16.94
N LEU A 62 -21.29 -11.44 -16.23
CA LEU A 62 -22.63 -10.95 -16.56
C LEU A 62 -22.97 -9.59 -15.96
N VAL A 63 -22.51 -9.32 -14.74
CA VAL A 63 -22.83 -8.07 -14.02
C VAL A 63 -21.82 -6.98 -14.36
N GLY A 64 -20.56 -7.33 -14.62
CA GLY A 64 -19.49 -6.36 -14.83
C GLY A 64 -19.22 -5.55 -13.57
N PHE A 65 -18.02 -5.63 -13.03
CA PHE A 65 -17.59 -4.74 -11.95
C PHE A 65 -16.63 -3.74 -12.57
N ASP A 66 -16.92 -2.44 -12.45
CA ASP A 66 -15.90 -1.42 -12.62
C ASP A 66 -14.98 -1.54 -11.40
N ASP A 67 -13.73 -1.96 -11.61
CA ASP A 67 -12.76 -2.21 -10.55
C ASP A 67 -12.58 -0.94 -9.69
N PRO A 68 -12.99 -0.91 -8.42
CA PRO A 68 -12.39 0.03 -7.49
C PRO A 68 -10.98 -0.47 -7.24
N VAL A 69 -9.99 0.34 -7.62
CA VAL A 69 -8.57 0.09 -7.33
C VAL A 69 -8.40 0.16 -5.81
N GLU A 70 -8.58 -0.98 -5.14
CA GLU A 70 -8.24 -1.15 -3.73
C GLU A 70 -6.84 -1.74 -3.58
N GLU A 71 -6.04 -0.89 -2.93
CA GLU A 71 -4.75 -1.03 -2.30
C GLU A 71 -4.55 -2.33 -1.48
N ASN A 72 -3.30 -2.83 -1.53
CA ASN A 72 -2.57 -3.65 -0.56
C ASN A 72 -2.88 -5.16 -0.45
N ALA A 73 -1.87 -5.99 -0.79
CA ALA A 73 -1.16 -6.85 0.18
C ALA A 73 -0.29 -7.90 -0.52
N ASP A 74 0.97 -7.99 -0.06
CA ASP A 74 1.87 -9.14 -0.06
C ASP A 74 1.38 -10.47 -0.70
N LYS A 75 2.10 -10.93 -1.74
CA LYS A 75 2.94 -12.16 -1.74
C LYS A 75 3.49 -12.51 -3.13
N VAL A 76 4.83 -12.51 -3.20
CA VAL A 76 5.78 -13.26 -4.06
C VAL A 76 5.18 -14.20 -5.14
N PRO A 77 5.52 -14.01 -6.43
CA PRO A 77 5.47 -15.08 -7.41
C PRO A 77 6.85 -15.76 -7.53
N ALA A 78 6.98 -16.94 -6.94
CA ALA A 78 7.97 -17.92 -7.35
C ALA A 78 7.42 -18.64 -8.59
N GLY A 79 8.08 -18.48 -9.74
CA GLY A 79 7.78 -19.30 -10.92
C GLY A 79 7.87 -18.58 -12.26
N SER A 80 9.05 -18.05 -12.59
CA SER A 80 9.40 -17.69 -13.96
C SER A 80 9.47 -18.95 -14.84
N THR A 81 8.66 -19.01 -15.90
CA THR A 81 9.03 -19.73 -17.13
C THR A 81 9.07 -18.75 -18.29
N ALA A 82 10.24 -18.14 -18.43
CA ALA A 82 10.98 -17.84 -19.66
C ALA A 82 10.27 -18.11 -21.00
N ARG A 83 9.24 -17.35 -21.37
CA ARG A 83 8.86 -17.15 -22.79
C ARG A 83 7.99 -15.91 -23.10
N GLY A 84 7.95 -14.93 -22.21
CA GLY A 84 7.17 -13.69 -22.38
C GLY A 84 7.98 -12.39 -22.46
N ALA A 85 9.31 -12.44 -22.36
CA ALA A 85 10.12 -11.23 -22.16
C ALA A 85 10.20 -10.30 -23.39
N ALA A 86 10.06 -10.81 -24.62
CA ALA A 86 10.25 -9.98 -25.82
C ALA A 86 8.96 -9.34 -26.38
N ALA A 87 7.78 -9.70 -25.85
CA ALA A 87 6.49 -9.20 -26.34
C ALA A 87 5.85 -8.15 -25.42
N ILE A 88 6.30 -8.04 -24.16
CA ILE A 88 5.75 -7.09 -23.19
C ILE A 88 6.30 -5.67 -23.39
N GLU A 89 7.53 -5.51 -23.90
CA GLU A 89 8.15 -4.18 -24.07
C GLU A 89 7.47 -3.25 -25.09
N ARG A 90 6.68 -3.77 -26.05
CA ARG A 90 6.07 -2.92 -27.09
C ARG A 90 4.66 -2.42 -26.77
N GLN A 91 3.95 -3.03 -25.83
CA GLN A 91 2.56 -2.64 -25.51
C GLN A 91 2.43 -1.73 -24.28
N GLN A 92 3.51 -1.47 -23.56
CA GLN A 92 3.51 -0.57 -22.40
C GLN A 92 3.86 0.89 -22.73
N ALA A 93 4.15 1.20 -24.00
CA ALA A 93 4.53 2.53 -24.45
C ALA A 93 3.35 3.39 -24.96
N SER A 94 2.13 2.83 -25.06
CA SER A 94 0.98 3.50 -25.68
C SER A 94 -0.05 4.07 -24.69
N ASP A 95 0.22 4.04 -23.39
CA ASP A 95 -0.64 4.65 -22.36
C ASP A 95 0.12 5.63 -21.45
N LEU A 96 1.26 6.14 -21.92
CA LEU A 96 1.92 7.27 -21.28
C LEU A 96 1.03 8.49 -21.50
N GLN A 97 0.12 8.73 -20.56
CA GLN A 97 -0.49 10.04 -20.35
C GLN A 97 0.66 11.05 -20.30
N ILE A 98 0.75 11.89 -21.34
CA ILE A 98 1.70 12.98 -21.38
C ILE A 98 1.13 14.04 -20.44
N TYR A 99 1.52 13.94 -19.17
CA TYR A 99 1.35 15.05 -18.24
C TYR A 99 2.23 16.20 -18.74
N ASP A 100 1.67 17.42 -18.76
CA ASP A 100 2.45 18.62 -19.02
C ASP A 100 3.65 18.68 -18.07
N LYS A 101 4.71 19.40 -18.48
CA LYS A 101 5.94 19.51 -17.69
C LYS A 101 5.60 20.01 -16.28
N GLN A 102 5.58 19.08 -15.33
CA GLN A 102 5.26 19.38 -13.94
C GLN A 102 6.52 19.80 -13.19
N GLU A 103 6.49 20.98 -12.59
CA GLU A 103 7.60 21.49 -11.78
C GLU A 103 7.41 21.11 -10.32
N ILE A 104 8.31 20.27 -9.81
CA ILE A 104 8.34 19.85 -8.41
C ILE A 104 9.42 20.66 -7.70
N LEU A 105 9.01 21.49 -6.74
CA LEU A 105 9.92 22.28 -5.90
C LEU A 105 10.60 21.40 -4.85
N SER A 106 11.77 21.84 -4.39
CA SER A 106 12.45 21.16 -3.29
C SER A 106 11.66 21.33 -1.99
N PRO A 107 11.21 20.24 -1.34
CA PRO A 107 10.43 20.33 -0.10
C PRO A 107 11.27 20.74 1.11
N LEU A 108 12.60 20.67 1.01
CA LEU A 108 13.56 21.01 2.06
C LEU A 108 14.70 21.84 1.47
N LYS A 109 15.29 22.74 2.25
CA LYS A 109 16.61 23.29 1.92
C LYS A 109 17.69 22.30 2.32
N GLY A 110 18.63 22.05 1.42
CA GLY A 110 19.68 21.09 1.65
C GLY A 110 20.46 20.77 0.40
N ARG A 111 21.28 19.71 0.48
CA ARG A 111 22.01 19.15 -0.65
C ARG A 111 21.25 17.97 -1.22
N ILE A 112 21.02 17.97 -2.53
CA ILE A 112 20.41 16.84 -3.23
C ILE A 112 21.48 15.74 -3.41
N VAL A 113 21.09 14.50 -3.13
CA VAL A 113 21.89 13.30 -3.36
C VAL A 113 21.06 12.26 -4.13
N PRO A 114 21.68 11.46 -5.01
CA PRO A 114 20.98 10.39 -5.72
C PRO A 114 20.40 9.35 -4.74
N LEU A 115 19.19 8.85 -5.01
CA LEU A 115 18.62 7.76 -4.19
C LEU A 115 19.51 6.51 -4.19
N THR A 116 20.21 6.23 -5.30
CA THR A 116 21.13 5.10 -5.44
C THR A 116 22.34 5.15 -4.51
N GLU A 117 22.64 6.31 -3.91
CA GLU A 117 23.73 6.48 -2.93
C GLU A 117 23.23 6.35 -1.49
N MET A 118 21.94 6.10 -1.26
CA MET A 118 21.40 5.89 0.08
C MET A 118 21.77 4.50 0.63
N GLU A 119 21.97 4.43 1.95
CA GLU A 119 22.26 3.18 2.65
C GLU A 119 21.06 2.23 2.74
N ASP A 120 19.83 2.75 2.58
CA ASP A 120 18.60 1.97 2.65
C ASP A 120 18.23 1.37 1.27
N GLU A 121 18.25 0.04 1.18
CA GLU A 121 17.99 -0.70 -0.06
C GLU A 121 16.58 -0.47 -0.63
N ALA A 122 15.57 -0.20 0.21
CA ALA A 122 14.21 0.06 -0.26
C ALA A 122 14.13 1.34 -1.12
N PHE A 123 14.96 2.34 -0.80
CA PHE A 123 15.07 3.58 -1.56
C PHE A 123 16.14 3.51 -2.66
N ALA A 124 17.29 2.89 -2.38
CA ALA A 124 18.39 2.78 -3.34
C ALA A 124 18.08 1.90 -4.56
N SER A 125 17.21 0.90 -4.38
CA SER A 125 16.72 0.04 -5.47
C SER A 125 15.70 0.71 -6.39
N LEU A 126 15.21 1.91 -6.05
CA LEU A 126 14.10 2.60 -6.72
C LEU A 126 12.77 1.82 -6.72
N ALA A 127 12.63 0.80 -5.86
CA ALA A 127 11.41 0.02 -5.73
C ALA A 127 10.20 0.87 -5.27
N MET A 128 10.45 1.95 -4.51
CA MET A 128 9.45 2.92 -4.05
C MET A 128 9.14 4.02 -5.07
N GLY A 129 9.81 4.01 -6.23
CA GLY A 129 9.65 5.03 -7.27
C GLY A 129 10.94 5.79 -7.55
N LYS A 130 10.91 6.57 -8.64
CA LYS A 130 12.00 7.47 -9.01
C LYS A 130 11.92 8.73 -8.16
N GLY A 131 13.07 9.27 -7.79
CA GLY A 131 13.12 10.49 -6.99
C GLY A 131 14.55 10.90 -6.66
N ALA A 132 14.68 11.75 -5.65
CA ALA A 132 15.96 12.21 -5.12
C ALA A 132 15.88 12.28 -3.59
N ALA A 133 17.03 12.09 -2.93
CA ALA A 133 17.16 12.33 -1.51
C ALA A 133 17.75 13.72 -1.26
N ILE A 134 17.41 14.32 -0.11
CA ILE A 134 17.88 15.64 0.29
C ILE A 134 18.50 15.51 1.67
N LEU A 135 19.74 15.94 1.83
CA LEU A 135 20.37 16.15 3.12
C LEU A 135 19.99 17.53 3.64
N PRO A 136 19.03 17.64 4.58
CA PRO A 136 18.44 18.90 4.97
C PRO A 136 19.42 19.74 5.81
N SER A 137 19.41 21.05 5.58
CA SER A 137 20.10 22.04 6.41
C SER A 137 19.16 22.71 7.42
N GLU A 138 17.86 22.59 7.24
CA GLU A 138 16.83 23.15 8.11
C GLU A 138 15.73 22.13 8.43
N GLY A 139 15.07 22.30 9.56
CA GLY A 139 14.02 21.41 10.05
C GLY A 139 12.61 21.78 9.56
N LYS A 140 12.44 22.39 8.39
CA LYS A 140 11.13 22.85 7.90
C LYS A 140 10.80 22.17 6.58
N LEU A 141 9.72 21.41 6.58
CA LEU A 141 9.23 20.69 5.41
C LEU A 141 8.12 21.49 4.74
N TYR A 142 8.30 21.74 3.45
CA TYR A 142 7.38 22.49 2.61
C TYR A 142 6.73 21.61 1.54
N ALA A 143 5.56 22.00 1.07
CA ALA A 143 4.86 21.34 -0.01
C ALA A 143 5.64 21.53 -1.33
N PRO A 144 5.97 20.44 -2.05
CA PRO A 144 6.76 20.53 -3.27
C PRO A 144 5.95 20.95 -4.50
N ALA A 145 4.62 20.86 -4.45
CA ALA A 145 3.72 21.21 -5.54
C ALA A 145 2.33 21.57 -5.00
N ASP A 146 1.51 22.20 -5.84
CA ASP A 146 0.08 22.41 -5.57
C ASP A 146 -0.64 21.05 -5.64
N GLY A 147 -1.49 20.76 -4.64
CA GLY A 147 -2.17 19.47 -4.56
C GLY A 147 -2.93 19.24 -3.27
N THR A 148 -3.30 17.99 -3.05
CA THR A 148 -4.02 17.53 -1.86
C THR A 148 -3.14 16.55 -1.08
N VAL A 149 -3.09 16.73 0.24
CA VAL A 149 -2.40 15.81 1.16
C VAL A 149 -3.20 14.51 1.23
N ALA A 150 -2.78 13.49 0.50
CA ALA A 150 -3.45 12.21 0.42
C ALA A 150 -3.26 11.37 1.69
N LEU A 151 -2.09 11.46 2.32
CA LEU A 151 -1.80 10.74 3.57
C LEU A 151 -0.81 11.50 4.44
N VAL A 152 -1.09 11.52 5.74
CA VAL A 152 -0.13 11.92 6.79
C VAL A 152 0.08 10.71 7.69
N PHE A 153 1.31 10.23 7.79
CA PHE A 153 1.61 9.09 8.64
C PHE A 153 1.47 9.48 10.12
N ARG A 154 0.98 8.55 10.95
CA ARG A 154 0.67 8.82 12.37
C ARG A 154 1.85 9.38 13.17
N THR A 155 3.07 9.01 12.80
CA THR A 155 4.32 9.48 13.43
C THR A 155 4.89 10.74 12.77
N GLY A 156 4.20 11.38 11.83
CA GLY A 156 4.61 12.66 11.23
C GLY A 156 5.89 12.63 10.39
N HIS A 157 6.43 11.45 10.13
CA HIS A 157 7.70 11.26 9.42
C HIS A 157 7.55 11.08 7.90
N ALA A 158 6.32 10.99 7.40
CA ALA A 158 6.05 10.81 5.98
C ALA A 158 4.72 11.45 5.58
N TYR A 159 4.69 11.94 4.34
CA TYR A 159 3.59 12.68 3.75
C TYR A 159 3.41 12.24 2.30
N SER A 160 2.18 12.00 1.88
CA SER A 160 1.83 11.81 0.47
C SER A 160 1.04 13.02 -0.02
N VAL A 161 1.45 13.59 -1.14
CA VAL A 161 0.78 14.72 -1.81
C VAL A 161 0.42 14.28 -3.23
N VAL A 162 -0.87 14.29 -3.54
CA VAL A 162 -1.37 14.09 -4.90
C VAL A 162 -1.51 15.46 -5.53
N THR A 163 -0.74 15.70 -6.58
CA THR A 163 -0.74 16.97 -7.29
C THR A 163 -1.99 17.13 -8.16
N GLU A 164 -2.32 18.36 -8.55
CA GLU A 164 -3.49 18.63 -9.41
C GLU A 164 -3.42 17.88 -10.76
N ASP A 165 -2.20 17.65 -11.26
CA ASP A 165 -1.94 16.89 -12.49
C ASP A 165 -2.01 15.36 -12.29
N GLY A 166 -2.24 14.89 -11.06
CA GLY A 166 -2.40 13.46 -10.73
C GLY A 166 -1.12 12.71 -10.39
N ALA A 167 0.05 13.37 -10.36
CA ALA A 167 1.28 12.75 -9.85
C ALA A 167 1.22 12.60 -8.32
N GLU A 168 1.56 11.41 -7.83
CA GLU A 168 1.65 11.12 -6.40
C GLU A 168 3.10 11.30 -5.91
N LEU A 169 3.28 12.18 -4.92
CA LEU A 169 4.57 12.49 -4.33
C LEU A 169 4.64 11.94 -2.92
N LEU A 170 5.52 10.97 -2.70
CA LEU A 170 5.85 10.48 -1.36
C LEU A 170 7.08 11.20 -0.82
N ILE A 171 6.91 11.86 0.33
CA ILE A 171 7.96 12.53 1.06
C ILE A 171 8.22 11.75 2.34
N HIS A 172 9.41 11.17 2.47
CA HIS A 172 9.84 10.43 3.66
C HIS A 172 11.00 11.14 4.35
N ILE A 173 10.85 11.44 5.64
CA ILE A 173 11.85 12.18 6.42
C ILE A 173 12.77 11.17 7.11
N GLY A 174 13.98 11.01 6.59
CA GLY A 174 15.02 10.17 7.17
C GLY A 174 14.75 8.67 7.13
N VAL A 175 15.75 7.88 7.46
CA VAL A 175 15.66 6.40 7.51
C VAL A 175 15.32 5.98 8.94
N ASN A 176 14.40 5.02 9.10
CA ASN A 176 13.97 4.47 10.39
C ASN A 176 13.36 5.48 11.39
N THR A 177 12.97 6.67 10.96
CA THR A 177 12.36 7.71 11.82
C THR A 177 11.00 7.31 12.40
N VAL A 178 10.36 6.27 11.86
CA VAL A 178 9.19 5.62 12.48
C VAL A 178 9.47 5.17 13.93
N LYS A 179 10.71 4.78 14.25
CA LYS A 179 11.14 4.36 15.60
C LYS A 179 11.03 5.49 16.64
N LEU A 180 11.08 6.75 16.19
CA LEU A 180 10.92 7.93 17.05
C LEU A 180 9.48 8.07 17.58
N LYS A 181 8.52 7.28 17.07
CA LYS A 181 7.12 7.26 17.53
C LYS A 181 6.44 8.64 17.47
N GLY A 182 6.83 9.46 16.49
CA GLY A 182 6.31 10.82 16.32
C GLY A 182 6.96 11.86 17.22
N GLN A 183 7.99 11.50 17.98
CA GLN A 183 8.82 12.49 18.64
C GLN A 183 9.56 13.31 17.59
N TYR A 184 9.71 14.60 17.89
CA TYR A 184 10.37 15.60 17.08
C TYR A 184 9.64 16.11 15.83
N PHE A 185 8.51 15.54 15.44
CA PHE A 185 7.73 15.99 14.28
C PHE A 185 6.48 16.75 14.69
N ILE A 186 6.34 18.00 14.22
CA ILE A 186 5.12 18.79 14.33
C ILE A 186 4.48 18.87 12.94
N SER A 187 3.34 18.21 12.76
CA SER A 187 2.56 18.33 11.52
C SER A 187 1.67 19.56 11.56
N HIS A 188 1.70 20.37 10.50
CA HIS A 188 0.83 21.54 10.32
C HIS A 188 -0.36 21.26 9.40
N VAL A 189 -0.36 20.11 8.73
CA VAL A 189 -1.42 19.65 7.84
C VAL A 189 -2.00 18.33 8.31
N LYS A 190 -3.22 18.03 7.84
CA LYS A 190 -3.90 16.73 7.99
C LYS A 190 -4.26 16.16 6.62
N GLN A 191 -4.60 14.87 6.61
CA GLN A 191 -5.12 14.21 5.42
C GLN A 191 -6.35 14.94 4.88
N GLY A 192 -6.40 15.11 3.56
CA GLY A 192 -7.46 15.80 2.84
C GLY A 192 -7.29 17.32 2.74
N ASP A 193 -6.27 17.90 3.35
CA ASP A 193 -5.99 19.33 3.20
C ASP A 193 -5.42 19.63 1.80
N THR A 194 -5.89 20.72 1.19
CA THR A 194 -5.30 21.28 -0.03
C THR A 194 -4.13 22.17 0.35
N VAL A 195 -3.00 22.00 -0.33
CA VAL A 195 -1.75 22.75 -0.11
C VAL A 195 -1.27 23.37 -1.42
N LYS A 196 -0.59 24.51 -1.32
CA LYS A 196 0.14 25.12 -2.42
C LYS A 196 1.63 24.89 -2.27
N ALA A 197 2.35 24.90 -3.39
CA ALA A 197 3.79 24.79 -3.42
C ALA A 197 4.42 25.86 -2.52
N GLY A 198 5.23 25.43 -1.56
CA GLY A 198 5.85 26.28 -0.54
C GLY A 198 5.08 26.41 0.78
N ASP A 199 3.91 25.81 0.92
CA ASP A 199 3.19 25.76 2.21
C ASP A 199 3.92 24.88 3.23
N LEU A 200 3.89 25.25 4.51
CA LEU A 200 4.54 24.48 5.57
C LEU A 200 3.74 23.22 5.89
N LEU A 201 4.34 22.05 5.65
CA LEU A 201 3.74 20.75 5.97
C LEU A 201 4.09 20.30 7.38
N ALA A 202 5.36 20.41 7.75
CA ALA A 202 5.87 19.92 9.02
C ALA A 202 7.10 20.70 9.51
N GLU A 203 7.31 20.72 10.81
CA GLU A 203 8.50 21.26 11.45
C GLU A 203 9.14 20.21 12.37
N LEU A 204 10.47 20.13 12.32
CA LEU A 204 11.27 19.35 13.24
C LEU A 204 11.67 20.23 14.42
N VAL A 205 11.31 19.82 15.64
CA VAL A 205 11.52 20.64 16.86
C VAL A 205 12.99 20.73 17.27
N GLU A 206 13.82 19.84 16.77
CA GLU A 206 15.24 19.76 17.08
C GLU A 206 16.06 19.70 15.80
N SER A 207 17.37 19.98 15.91
CA SER A 207 18.26 19.94 14.75
C SER A 207 18.22 18.55 14.09
N VAL A 208 18.15 18.53 12.76
CA VAL A 208 18.06 17.28 11.99
C VAL A 208 19.24 16.33 12.30
N GLN A 209 20.41 16.90 12.56
CA GLN A 209 21.61 16.17 12.95
C GLN A 209 21.47 15.47 14.31
N ALA A 210 20.82 16.12 15.29
CA ALA A 210 20.61 15.53 16.61
C ALA A 210 19.61 14.36 16.54
N ILE A 211 18.53 14.52 15.77
CA ILE A 211 17.52 13.47 15.57
C ILE A 211 18.15 12.23 14.93
N PHE A 212 18.95 12.42 13.88
CA PHE A 212 19.65 11.30 13.23
C PHE A 212 20.77 10.71 14.09
N ALA A 213 21.45 11.52 14.91
CA ALA A 213 22.42 11.02 15.88
C ALA A 213 21.78 10.19 16.99
N GLU A 214 20.54 10.49 17.40
CA GLU A 214 19.80 9.66 18.35
C GLU A 214 19.41 8.31 17.74
N LEU A 215 18.92 8.30 16.49
CA LEU A 215 18.64 7.06 15.77
C LEU A 215 19.89 6.19 15.57
N ALA A 216 21.06 6.80 15.37
CA ALA A 216 22.31 6.08 15.24
C ALA A 216 22.79 5.42 16.56
N LYS A 217 22.28 5.84 17.73
CA LYS A 217 22.58 5.21 19.03
C LYS A 217 21.72 3.98 19.33
N GLU A 218 20.58 3.84 18.65
CA GLU A 218 19.67 2.70 18.82
C GLU A 218 19.99 1.50 17.91
N ASN A 219 20.96 1.65 17.00
CA ASN A 219 21.49 0.58 16.16
C ASN A 219 22.86 0.12 16.66
#